data_AF-A0A7Y4XQH1-F1
#
_entry.id   AF-A0A7Y4XQH1-F1
#
_cell.length_a   1.000
_cell.length_b   1.000
_cell.length_c   1.000
_cell.angle_alpha   90.00
_cell.angle_beta   90.00
_cell.angle_gamma   90.00
#
_symmetry.space_group_name_H-M   'P 1'
#
loop_
_entity.id
_entity.type
_entity.pdbx_description
1 polymer ?
#
loop_
_entity_poly.entity_id
_entity_poly.type
_entity_poly.pdbx_seq_one_letter_code
_entity_poly.pdbx_strand_id
1 'polypeptide(L)'
;MKRRKALKQIGWGLSGSILLPSLLDACASNDPGPEINYSGTVGVIGSGAAGLYAADVLRSKGVKVIIFEAQDQLGGRVCSLRNQSILQHPYIPQLSSVFPLELGAQTIVGSNSILGKIFKDYNLTSIELAPSDNTFVLGNQAKTEGDWGNDVDFIKAKNFKSDVPNKVGSGLTVNDAAVSFGVAPRGLGMVNGQISNAHGASSTSIGIGVLAEDERLLATSGNDLKVLQLRSNPLQDILISRFSTVQDLVKLSTPISSVNYGGEKITLTAKDNSTFEVDKLIVTVPISILKSGGISFAPGLPGDFTGALAKFSMGASIRVILEFKKNFWGPATGFVWGSTEVPEYFSAGVGSEFNQTLSITVHGDKAAQYSAMSNDAIVNAIIADLDLIYAGQGTQFIRKDVNTEKNIYIIED
;
A
#
# COMPACT_ATOMS: atom_id res chain seq x y z
N MET A 1 -48.76 17.08 -10.11
CA MET A 1 -49.64 17.57 -9.02
C MET A 1 -48.79 17.72 -7.76
N LYS A 2 -48.92 18.83 -7.05
CA LYS A 2 -47.88 19.53 -6.27
C LYS A 2 -47.37 18.82 -5.00
N ARG A 3 -46.05 19.00 -4.73
CA ARG A 3 -45.45 19.11 -3.39
C ARG A 3 -46.35 19.91 -2.44
N ARG A 4 -46.77 19.33 -1.31
CA ARG A 4 -47.04 19.95 0.02
C ARG A 4 -48.05 19.10 0.81
N LYS A 5 -47.57 18.28 1.75
CA LYS A 5 -48.17 18.07 3.08
C LYS A 5 -47.30 17.14 3.92
N ALA A 6 -47.26 17.45 5.21
CA ALA A 6 -46.76 16.63 6.33
C ALA A 6 -45.28 16.81 6.78
N LEU A 7 -44.85 18.06 6.94
CA LEU A 7 -44.27 18.49 8.22
C LEU A 7 -45.41 19.05 9.08
N LYS A 8 -45.99 18.20 9.94
CA LYS A 8 -46.83 18.58 11.09
C LYS A 8 -47.14 17.32 11.90
N GLN A 9 -46.26 17.01 12.87
CA GLN A 9 -46.56 16.46 14.20
C GLN A 9 -45.25 15.97 14.83
N ILE A 10 -44.54 16.90 15.48
CA ILE A 10 -43.70 16.54 16.63
C ILE A 10 -44.57 16.88 17.84
N GLY A 11 -44.91 15.88 18.64
CA GLY A 11 -45.67 16.09 19.86
C GLY A 11 -46.07 14.81 20.57
N TRP A 12 -45.17 14.37 21.46
CA TRP A 12 -45.42 13.63 22.71
C TRP A 12 -45.17 12.12 22.72
N GLY A 13 -44.13 11.75 23.48
CA GLY A 13 -44.31 10.77 24.57
C GLY A 13 -43.89 9.33 24.31
N LEU A 14 -42.69 9.02 24.82
CA LEU A 14 -42.25 7.75 25.40
C LEU A 14 -41.68 6.63 24.50
N SER A 15 -40.46 6.26 24.93
CA SER A 15 -39.81 4.95 24.93
C SER A 15 -39.35 4.31 23.63
N GLY A 16 -38.02 4.27 23.49
CA GLY A 16 -37.30 3.11 22.98
C GLY A 16 -37.27 2.93 21.47
N SER A 17 -36.26 3.50 20.82
CA SER A 17 -35.49 2.90 19.69
C SER A 17 -34.61 4.00 19.10
N ILE A 18 -33.28 3.87 19.25
CA ILE A 18 -32.32 4.60 18.43
C ILE A 18 -32.42 3.99 17.03
N LEU A 19 -33.28 4.56 16.18
CA LEU A 19 -33.22 4.33 14.74
C LEU A 19 -32.07 5.17 14.20
N LEU A 20 -30.88 4.57 14.17
CA LEU A 20 -29.81 5.00 13.28
C LEU A 20 -30.39 5.08 11.86
N PRO A 21 -30.30 6.21 11.15
CA PRO A 21 -30.55 6.21 9.73
C PRO A 21 -29.50 5.30 9.10
N SER A 22 -29.95 4.18 8.55
CA SER A 22 -29.25 3.38 7.57
C SER A 22 -28.91 4.29 6.37
N LEU A 23 -27.79 5.00 6.47
CA LEU A 23 -27.26 5.90 5.44
C LEU A 23 -25.96 5.34 4.83
N LEU A 24 -25.83 4.01 4.81
CA LEU A 24 -24.81 3.30 4.04
C LEU A 24 -25.45 2.05 3.44
N ASP A 25 -26.56 2.25 2.72
CA ASP A 25 -26.95 1.26 1.73
C ASP A 25 -25.94 1.41 0.59
N ALA A 26 -25.05 0.43 0.48
CA ALA A 26 -24.04 0.38 -0.55
C ALA A 26 -24.74 0.53 -1.91
N CYS A 27 -24.52 1.65 -2.58
CA CYS A 27 -25.13 1.93 -3.87
C CYS A 27 -24.85 0.75 -4.80
N ALA A 28 -25.91 0.15 -5.34
CA ALA A 28 -25.80 -0.84 -6.40
C ALA A 28 -24.95 -0.26 -7.54
N SER A 29 -24.15 -1.11 -8.19
CA SER A 29 -23.13 -0.74 -9.17
C SER A 29 -23.62 0.13 -10.35
N ASN A 30 -24.93 0.26 -10.53
CA ASN A 30 -25.57 0.96 -11.64
C ASN A 30 -26.50 2.10 -11.19
N ASP A 31 -26.47 2.55 -9.93
CA ASP A 31 -27.23 3.74 -9.53
C ASP A 31 -26.46 5.01 -9.97
N PRO A 32 -26.96 5.80 -10.95
CA PRO A 32 -26.34 7.05 -11.34
C PRO A 32 -26.37 8.08 -10.20
N GLY A 33 -26.97 7.79 -9.05
CA GLY A 33 -27.12 8.72 -7.94
C GLY A 33 -28.01 9.90 -8.34
N PRO A 34 -28.43 10.73 -7.38
CA PRO A 34 -29.14 11.95 -7.70
C PRO A 34 -28.24 12.89 -8.52
N GLU A 35 -28.80 13.57 -9.54
CA GLU A 35 -28.12 14.69 -10.19
C GLU A 35 -27.73 15.73 -9.13
N ILE A 36 -26.43 15.98 -9.00
CA ILE A 36 -25.92 16.95 -8.04
C ILE A 36 -25.92 18.32 -8.73
N ASN A 37 -26.86 19.18 -8.38
CA ASN A 37 -26.88 20.57 -8.84
C ASN A 37 -25.86 21.41 -8.04
N TYR A 38 -24.58 21.24 -8.38
CA TYR A 38 -23.46 21.97 -7.78
C TYR A 38 -22.61 22.60 -8.88
N SER A 39 -22.52 23.94 -8.87
CA SER A 39 -21.79 24.73 -9.87
C SER A 39 -20.40 25.16 -9.43
N GLY A 40 -20.01 24.84 -8.20
CA GLY A 40 -18.69 25.18 -7.67
C GLY A 40 -17.57 24.29 -8.21
N THR A 41 -16.33 24.70 -7.96
CA THR A 41 -15.12 23.95 -8.25
C THR A 41 -14.65 23.17 -7.03
N VAL A 42 -14.41 21.88 -7.18
CA VAL A 42 -13.78 21.04 -6.15
C VAL A 42 -12.29 20.89 -6.46
N GLY A 43 -11.44 21.29 -5.52
CA GLY A 43 -10.01 20.98 -5.55
C GLY A 43 -9.73 19.59 -4.96
N VAL A 44 -8.79 18.87 -5.54
CA VAL A 44 -8.25 17.62 -4.98
C VAL A 44 -6.74 17.76 -4.83
N ILE A 45 -6.19 17.52 -3.63
CA ILE A 45 -4.74 17.49 -3.41
C ILE A 45 -4.28 16.03 -3.43
N GLY A 46 -3.43 15.70 -4.42
CA GLY A 46 -2.89 14.38 -4.69
C GLY A 46 -3.58 13.67 -5.86
N SER A 47 -2.78 13.10 -6.76
CA SER A 47 -3.22 12.32 -7.93
C SER A 47 -2.84 10.83 -7.81
N GLY A 48 -2.76 10.34 -6.56
CA GLY A 48 -2.77 8.91 -6.28
C GLY A 48 -4.15 8.28 -6.51
N ALA A 49 -4.26 6.95 -6.29
CA ALA A 49 -5.50 6.20 -6.50
C ALA A 49 -6.75 6.85 -5.85
N ALA A 50 -6.63 7.33 -4.61
CA ALA A 50 -7.74 7.98 -3.90
C ALA A 50 -8.18 9.30 -4.55
N GLY A 51 -7.22 10.16 -4.93
CA GLY A 51 -7.51 11.45 -5.54
C GLY A 51 -8.08 11.33 -6.95
N LEU A 52 -7.52 10.42 -7.76
CA LEU A 52 -8.03 10.12 -9.10
C LEU A 52 -9.45 9.54 -9.04
N TYR A 53 -9.72 8.61 -8.11
CA TYR A 53 -11.05 8.05 -7.91
C TYR A 53 -12.07 9.12 -7.47
N ALA A 54 -11.71 9.97 -6.51
CA ALA A 54 -12.57 11.06 -6.05
C ALA A 54 -12.92 12.02 -7.22
N ALA A 55 -11.93 12.38 -8.03
CA ALA A 55 -12.14 13.22 -9.21
C ALA A 55 -13.01 12.54 -10.28
N ASP A 56 -12.82 11.24 -10.54
CA ASP A 56 -13.62 10.48 -11.52
C ASP A 56 -15.09 10.44 -11.11
N VAL A 57 -15.36 10.16 -9.82
CA VAL A 57 -16.72 10.20 -9.27
C VAL A 57 -17.33 11.59 -9.43
N LEU A 58 -16.64 12.66 -9.05
CA LEU A 58 -17.14 14.04 -9.15
C LEU A 58 -17.40 14.45 -10.62
N ARG A 59 -16.44 14.18 -11.52
CA ARG A 59 -16.58 14.48 -12.95
C ARG A 59 -17.76 13.74 -13.56
N SER A 60 -18.00 12.48 -13.17
CA SER A 60 -19.15 11.69 -13.64
C SER A 60 -20.51 12.30 -13.25
N LYS A 61 -20.55 13.15 -12.21
CA LYS A 61 -21.74 13.90 -11.78
C LYS A 61 -21.82 15.32 -12.36
N GLY A 62 -20.93 15.67 -13.30
CA GLY A 62 -20.87 17.01 -13.90
C GLY A 62 -20.26 18.08 -13.00
N VAL A 63 -19.60 17.70 -11.90
CA VAL A 63 -18.94 18.65 -11.00
C VAL A 63 -17.60 19.10 -11.62
N LYS A 64 -17.30 20.39 -11.52
CA LYS A 64 -16.01 20.94 -11.96
C LYS A 64 -14.92 20.57 -10.96
N VAL A 65 -13.83 19.97 -11.44
CA VAL A 65 -12.73 19.49 -10.59
C VAL A 65 -11.39 20.00 -11.12
N ILE A 66 -10.47 20.29 -10.19
CA ILE A 66 -9.04 20.53 -10.47
C ILE A 66 -8.23 19.67 -9.50
N ILE A 67 -7.22 18.98 -9.99
CA ILE A 67 -6.35 18.12 -9.17
C ILE A 67 -4.96 18.77 -9.10
N PHE A 68 -4.38 18.84 -7.91
CA PHE A 68 -3.03 19.35 -7.66
C PHE A 68 -2.12 18.21 -7.25
N GLU A 69 -1.11 17.92 -8.05
CA GLU A 69 -0.11 16.87 -7.80
C GLU A 69 1.25 17.51 -7.51
N ALA A 70 1.90 17.05 -6.45
CA ALA A 70 3.19 17.56 -6.04
C ALA A 70 4.32 17.12 -6.99
N GLN A 71 4.24 15.88 -7.48
CA GLN A 71 5.22 15.29 -8.39
C GLN A 71 4.98 15.68 -9.85
N ASP A 72 5.94 15.38 -10.71
CA ASP A 72 5.83 15.46 -12.17
C ASP A 72 5.15 14.24 -12.81
N GLN A 73 4.63 13.32 -11.99
CA GLN A 73 3.97 12.09 -12.41
C GLN A 73 2.74 11.75 -11.55
N LEU A 74 1.83 10.95 -12.12
CA LEU A 74 0.63 10.43 -11.46
C LEU A 74 0.89 9.11 -10.71
N GLY A 75 -0.03 8.70 -9.84
CA GLY A 75 -0.07 7.34 -9.27
C GLY A 75 0.25 7.25 -7.77
N GLY A 76 0.96 8.24 -7.21
CA GLY A 76 1.30 8.28 -5.79
C GLY A 76 2.12 7.07 -5.36
N ARG A 77 1.66 6.32 -4.34
CA ARG A 77 2.31 5.10 -3.83
C ARG A 77 2.21 3.88 -4.78
N VAL A 78 1.56 4.03 -5.93
CA VAL A 78 1.63 3.06 -7.02
C VAL A 78 2.58 3.62 -8.06
N CYS A 79 3.81 3.11 -8.06
CA CYS A 79 4.88 3.56 -8.92
C CYS A 79 5.56 2.34 -9.53
N SER A 80 5.78 2.37 -10.84
CA SER A 80 6.38 1.26 -11.56
C SER A 80 7.66 1.70 -12.26
N LEU A 81 8.66 0.84 -12.20
CA LEU A 81 9.89 0.90 -12.96
C LEU A 81 9.66 0.32 -14.35
N ARG A 82 9.79 1.18 -15.36
CA ARG A 82 9.63 0.81 -16.77
C ARG A 82 11.01 0.51 -17.35
N ASN A 83 11.20 -0.70 -17.86
CA ASN A 83 12.43 -1.10 -18.54
C ASN A 83 12.40 -0.83 -20.07
N GLN A 84 11.29 -0.30 -20.59
CA GLN A 84 11.15 -0.04 -22.03
C GLN A 84 11.63 1.37 -22.36
N SER A 85 12.47 1.48 -23.40
CA SER A 85 13.20 2.66 -23.91
C SER A 85 12.36 3.92 -24.24
N ILE A 86 11.06 3.90 -24.01
CA ILE A 86 10.10 4.93 -24.40
C ILE A 86 9.88 5.95 -23.26
N LEU A 87 10.23 5.63 -22.02
CA LEU A 87 10.21 6.53 -20.88
C LEU A 87 11.47 6.31 -20.03
N GLN A 88 12.63 6.68 -20.56
CA GLN A 88 13.88 6.67 -19.80
C GLN A 88 13.76 7.65 -18.63
N HIS A 89 13.63 7.13 -17.41
CA HIS A 89 13.97 7.91 -16.24
C HIS A 89 15.50 8.12 -16.29
N PRO A 90 16.01 9.36 -16.20
CA PRO A 90 17.42 9.68 -16.50
C PRO A 90 18.45 8.98 -15.59
N TYR A 91 17.99 8.32 -14.53
CA TYR A 91 18.81 7.64 -13.53
C TYR A 91 18.62 6.11 -13.53
N ILE A 92 17.92 5.54 -14.51
CA ILE A 92 17.53 4.13 -14.49
C ILE A 92 18.24 3.33 -15.60
N PRO A 93 19.16 2.45 -15.20
CA PRO A 93 19.77 1.39 -16.01
C PRO A 93 18.78 0.45 -16.72
N GLN A 94 19.21 -0.19 -17.81
CA GLN A 94 18.46 -1.30 -18.40
C GLN A 94 18.52 -2.51 -17.45
N LEU A 95 17.37 -2.88 -16.88
CA LEU A 95 17.22 -4.12 -16.12
C LEU A 95 17.25 -5.33 -17.06
N SER A 96 17.60 -6.51 -16.55
CA SER A 96 17.46 -7.75 -17.33
C SER A 96 16.04 -8.33 -17.29
N SER A 97 15.22 -7.92 -16.33
CA SER A 97 13.79 -8.23 -16.28
C SER A 97 13.04 -7.63 -17.47
N VAL A 98 12.38 -8.49 -18.26
CA VAL A 98 11.53 -8.08 -19.40
C VAL A 98 10.12 -7.65 -18.98
N PHE A 99 9.87 -7.53 -17.68
CA PHE A 99 8.57 -7.20 -17.08
C PHE A 99 8.70 -5.96 -16.20
N PRO A 100 7.61 -5.23 -15.96
CA PRO A 100 7.60 -4.08 -15.06
C PRO A 100 7.94 -4.51 -13.63
N LEU A 101 8.78 -3.72 -12.96
CA LEU A 101 9.00 -3.88 -11.53
C LEU A 101 8.23 -2.79 -10.79
N GLU A 102 7.56 -3.16 -9.71
CA GLU A 102 6.81 -2.21 -8.91
C GLU A 102 7.72 -1.62 -7.83
N LEU A 103 7.81 -0.29 -7.79
CA LEU A 103 8.57 0.45 -6.80
C LEU A 103 7.74 0.76 -5.55
N GLY A 104 6.40 0.76 -5.68
CA GLY A 104 5.44 0.93 -4.59
C GLY A 104 4.56 -0.31 -4.39
N ALA A 105 3.24 -0.15 -4.41
CA ALA A 105 2.32 -1.29 -4.33
C ALA A 105 2.61 -2.30 -5.47
N GLN A 106 2.77 -3.59 -5.13
CA GLN A 106 3.17 -4.63 -6.09
C GLN A 106 2.12 -5.74 -6.32
N THR A 107 1.12 -5.82 -5.46
CA THR A 107 0.04 -6.80 -5.51
C THR A 107 -1.30 -6.15 -5.24
N ILE A 108 -2.38 -6.80 -5.68
CA ILE A 108 -3.74 -6.47 -5.26
C ILE A 108 -4.31 -7.63 -4.44
N VAL A 109 -5.23 -7.33 -3.52
CA VAL A 109 -5.97 -8.33 -2.75
C VAL A 109 -7.42 -8.34 -3.21
N GLY A 110 -7.93 -9.53 -3.50
CA GLY A 110 -9.31 -9.80 -3.90
C GLY A 110 -9.54 -9.68 -5.40
N SER A 111 -9.85 -10.80 -6.07
CA SER A 111 -10.18 -10.83 -7.50
C SER A 111 -11.52 -10.15 -7.80
N ASN A 112 -12.40 -10.07 -6.82
CA ASN A 112 -13.69 -9.37 -6.86
C ASN A 112 -13.67 -7.98 -6.17
N SER A 113 -12.51 -7.52 -5.71
CA SER A 113 -12.31 -6.14 -5.21
C SER A 113 -12.48 -5.12 -6.35
N ILE A 114 -12.52 -3.82 -6.03
CA ILE A 114 -12.60 -2.75 -7.03
C ILE A 114 -11.42 -2.84 -8.03
N LEU A 115 -10.19 -3.06 -7.54
CA LEU A 115 -9.02 -3.19 -8.40
C LEU A 115 -8.96 -4.57 -9.10
N GLY A 116 -9.40 -5.64 -8.44
CA GLY A 116 -9.49 -6.97 -9.06
C GLY A 116 -10.44 -7.02 -10.25
N LYS A 117 -11.58 -6.31 -10.14
CA LYS A 117 -12.52 -6.14 -11.26
C LYS A 117 -11.88 -5.41 -12.44
N ILE A 118 -11.04 -4.40 -12.21
CA ILE A 118 -10.30 -3.74 -13.30
C ILE A 118 -9.42 -4.75 -14.04
N PHE A 119 -8.72 -5.64 -13.33
CA PHE A 119 -7.88 -6.64 -14.00
C PHE A 119 -8.72 -7.56 -14.90
N LYS A 120 -9.90 -7.96 -14.43
CA LYS A 120 -10.84 -8.77 -15.19
C LYS A 120 -11.42 -8.02 -16.39
N ASP A 121 -11.88 -6.78 -16.20
CA ASP A 121 -12.56 -5.98 -17.22
C ASP A 121 -11.63 -5.62 -18.38
N TYR A 122 -10.34 -5.39 -18.09
CA TYR A 122 -9.29 -5.15 -19.09
C TYR A 122 -8.64 -6.44 -19.62
N ASN A 123 -9.11 -7.62 -19.20
CA ASN A 123 -8.54 -8.93 -19.55
C ASN A 123 -7.01 -8.99 -19.33
N LEU A 124 -6.55 -8.40 -18.22
CA LEU A 124 -5.13 -8.35 -17.87
C LEU A 124 -4.66 -9.73 -17.41
N THR A 125 -3.47 -10.12 -17.86
CA THR A 125 -2.83 -11.35 -17.38
C THR A 125 -2.30 -11.11 -15.96
N SER A 126 -2.81 -11.87 -15.01
CA SER A 126 -2.36 -11.90 -13.62
C SER A 126 -2.07 -13.33 -13.16
N ILE A 127 -1.27 -13.43 -12.10
CA ILE A 127 -1.01 -14.68 -11.38
C ILE A 127 -1.60 -14.53 -9.97
N GLU A 128 -2.27 -15.59 -9.50
CA GLU A 128 -2.61 -15.75 -8.09
C GLU A 128 -1.41 -16.28 -7.33
N LEU A 129 -0.97 -15.53 -6.33
CA LEU A 129 0.13 -15.89 -5.45
C LEU A 129 -0.42 -16.76 -4.31
N ALA A 130 -0.48 -18.06 -4.56
CA ALA A 130 -1.05 -19.01 -3.60
C ALA A 130 -0.15 -19.07 -2.35
N PRO A 131 -0.71 -18.93 -1.13
CA PRO A 131 0.07 -19.04 0.10
C PRO A 131 0.82 -20.37 0.25
N SER A 132 0.30 -21.45 -0.36
CA SER A 132 0.91 -22.78 -0.37
C SER A 132 2.28 -22.83 -1.03
N ASP A 133 2.57 -21.87 -1.91
CA ASP A 133 3.80 -21.88 -2.71
C ASP A 133 4.92 -21.06 -2.04
N ASN A 134 4.59 -20.36 -0.95
CA ASN A 134 5.54 -19.55 -0.20
C ASN A 134 6.53 -20.42 0.58
N THR A 135 7.69 -19.82 0.84
CA THR A 135 8.68 -20.36 1.76
C THR A 135 8.80 -19.50 3.00
N PHE A 136 9.24 -20.12 4.09
CA PHE A 136 9.28 -19.51 5.41
C PHE A 136 10.66 -19.70 6.00
N VAL A 137 11.23 -18.59 6.47
CA VAL A 137 12.53 -18.58 7.15
C VAL A 137 12.33 -18.88 8.62
N LEU A 138 13.00 -19.93 9.09
CA LEU A 138 13.07 -20.27 10.51
C LEU A 138 14.53 -20.55 10.88
N GLY A 139 15.09 -19.70 11.75
CA GLY A 139 16.54 -19.68 11.97
C GLY A 139 17.27 -19.36 10.66
N ASN A 140 18.11 -20.28 10.19
CA ASN A 140 19.00 -20.07 9.03
C ASN A 140 18.59 -20.90 7.81
N GLN A 141 17.30 -21.20 7.67
CA GLN A 141 16.80 -22.05 6.57
C GLN A 141 15.48 -21.49 6.06
N ALA A 142 15.34 -21.42 4.74
CA ALA A 142 14.07 -21.20 4.05
C ALA A 142 13.53 -22.54 3.54
N LYS A 143 12.30 -22.90 3.92
CA LYS A 143 11.63 -24.12 3.41
C LYS A 143 10.14 -23.89 3.19
N THR A 144 9.51 -24.82 2.48
CA THR A 144 8.06 -24.80 2.27
C THR A 144 7.31 -25.09 3.58
N GLU A 145 6.02 -24.77 3.61
CA GLU A 145 5.16 -25.15 4.73
C GLU A 145 5.17 -26.67 4.97
N GLY A 146 5.17 -27.48 3.90
CA GLY A 146 5.19 -28.93 4.00
C GLY A 146 6.44 -29.47 4.67
N ASP A 147 7.60 -28.90 4.35
CA ASP A 147 8.88 -29.28 4.96
C ASP A 147 8.95 -28.91 6.45
N TRP A 148 8.31 -27.80 6.83
CA TRP A 148 8.22 -27.36 8.23
C TRP A 148 7.08 -28.00 9.01
N GLY A 149 6.24 -28.83 8.39
CA GLY A 149 4.97 -29.30 8.97
C GLY A 149 5.06 -29.99 10.33
N ASN A 150 6.24 -30.51 10.71
CA ASN A 150 6.49 -31.15 12.01
C ASN A 150 7.30 -30.27 12.99
N ASP A 151 7.76 -29.09 12.57
CA ASP A 151 8.51 -28.17 13.41
C ASP A 151 7.57 -27.41 14.35
N VAL A 152 7.76 -27.60 15.65
CA VAL A 152 6.88 -27.05 16.69
C VAL A 152 6.84 -25.52 16.69
N ASP A 153 7.95 -24.84 16.36
CA ASP A 153 8.01 -23.38 16.39
C ASP A 153 7.40 -22.78 15.14
N PHE A 154 7.56 -23.45 13.99
CA PHE A 154 6.83 -23.08 12.77
C PHE A 154 5.32 -23.17 12.97
N ILE A 155 4.83 -24.33 13.47
CA ILE A 155 3.41 -24.55 13.75
C ILE A 155 2.88 -23.47 14.71
N LYS A 156 3.66 -23.13 15.74
CA LYS A 156 3.27 -22.13 16.73
C LYS A 156 3.15 -20.72 16.13
N ALA A 157 4.12 -20.30 15.32
CA ALA A 157 4.10 -19.01 14.66
C ALA A 157 3.01 -18.91 13.58
N LYS A 158 2.76 -19.99 12.83
CA LYS A 158 1.63 -20.08 11.90
C LYS A 158 0.28 -19.97 12.63
N ASN A 159 0.11 -20.71 13.71
CA ASN A 159 -1.11 -20.66 14.52
C ASN A 159 -1.34 -19.27 15.11
N PHE A 160 -0.27 -18.54 15.48
CA PHE A 160 -0.39 -17.16 15.92
C PHE A 160 -0.95 -16.25 14.83
N LYS A 161 -0.45 -16.36 13.58
CA LYS A 161 -1.00 -15.61 12.44
C LYS A 161 -2.49 -15.89 12.23
N SER A 162 -2.91 -17.16 12.34
CA SER A 162 -4.32 -17.52 12.24
C SER A 162 -5.18 -17.04 13.42
N ASP A 163 -4.57 -16.74 14.57
CA ASP A 163 -5.25 -16.26 15.78
C ASP A 163 -5.37 -14.72 15.84
N VAL A 164 -4.77 -13.99 14.89
CA VAL A 164 -4.83 -12.51 14.84
C VAL A 164 -6.26 -11.98 14.93
N PRO A 165 -7.28 -12.51 14.22
CA PRO A 165 -8.66 -12.01 14.33
C PRO A 165 -9.26 -12.09 15.74
N ASN A 166 -8.73 -12.96 16.62
CA ASN A 166 -9.19 -13.09 18.01
C ASN A 166 -8.54 -12.07 18.95
N LYS A 167 -7.68 -11.17 18.44
CA LYS A 167 -6.96 -10.16 19.24
C LYS A 167 -7.61 -8.78 19.24
N VAL A 168 -8.85 -8.65 18.76
CA VAL A 168 -9.60 -7.37 18.75
C VAL A 168 -9.61 -6.77 20.17
N GLY A 169 -9.33 -5.47 20.25
CA GLY A 169 -9.26 -4.73 21.52
C GLY A 169 -7.99 -4.96 22.34
N SER A 170 -7.07 -5.84 21.89
CA SER A 170 -5.75 -5.99 22.52
C SER A 170 -4.94 -4.70 22.42
N GLY A 171 -4.36 -4.28 23.55
CA GLY A 171 -3.40 -3.17 23.62
C GLY A 171 -1.93 -3.58 23.40
N LEU A 172 -1.67 -4.86 23.11
CA LEU A 172 -0.31 -5.36 22.88
C LEU A 172 0.22 -5.01 21.49
N THR A 173 1.54 -4.93 21.38
CA THR A 173 2.22 -4.97 20.08
C THR A 173 2.10 -6.37 19.47
N VAL A 174 2.33 -6.50 18.16
CA VAL A 174 2.37 -7.82 17.50
C VAL A 174 3.44 -8.72 18.13
N ASN A 175 4.63 -8.18 18.43
CA ASN A 175 5.71 -8.92 19.06
C ASN A 175 5.31 -9.44 20.45
N ASP A 176 4.78 -8.58 21.32
CA ASP A 176 4.42 -9.00 22.68
C ASP A 176 3.27 -10.00 22.69
N ALA A 177 2.32 -9.84 21.76
CA ALA A 177 1.26 -10.81 21.57
C ALA A 177 1.78 -12.16 21.06
N ALA A 178 2.77 -12.17 20.15
CA ALA A 178 3.39 -13.38 19.63
C ALA A 178 4.16 -14.13 20.73
N VAL A 179 4.96 -13.41 21.51
CA VAL A 179 5.71 -13.96 22.65
C VAL A 179 4.75 -14.52 23.69
N SER A 180 3.69 -13.77 24.04
CA SER A 180 2.66 -14.22 24.98
C SER A 180 1.88 -15.45 24.47
N PHE A 181 1.71 -15.57 23.15
CA PHE A 181 1.13 -16.76 22.53
C PHE A 181 2.06 -17.98 22.59
N GLY A 182 3.37 -17.76 22.79
CA GLY A 182 4.42 -18.77 22.88
C GLY A 182 5.22 -18.96 21.59
N VAL A 183 5.23 -17.98 20.69
CA VAL A 183 6.10 -18.00 19.50
C VAL A 183 7.57 -17.91 19.94
N ALA A 184 8.38 -18.89 19.55
CA ALA A 184 9.80 -18.92 19.87
C ALA A 184 10.58 -17.82 19.11
N PRO A 185 11.74 -17.36 19.63
CA PRO A 185 12.53 -16.31 18.99
C PRO A 185 12.82 -16.54 17.51
N ARG A 186 13.10 -17.79 17.11
CA ARG A 186 13.39 -18.13 15.70
C ARG A 186 12.20 -17.98 14.75
N GLY A 187 10.98 -17.90 15.27
CA GLY A 187 9.75 -17.66 14.50
C GLY A 187 9.31 -16.19 14.44
N LEU A 188 9.96 -15.30 15.19
CA LEU A 188 9.57 -13.89 15.24
C LEU A 188 9.82 -13.14 13.92
N GLY A 189 10.85 -13.52 13.15
CA GLY A 189 11.10 -12.97 11.81
C GLY A 189 9.92 -13.21 10.88
N MET A 190 9.44 -14.45 10.82
CA MET A 190 8.27 -14.82 10.03
C MET A 190 7.00 -14.06 10.47
N VAL A 191 6.77 -13.93 11.79
CA VAL A 191 5.67 -13.13 12.33
C VAL A 191 5.78 -11.67 11.91
N ASN A 192 6.96 -11.08 12.00
CA ASN A 192 7.21 -9.72 11.55
C ASN A 192 6.93 -9.58 10.05
N GLY A 193 7.44 -10.48 9.21
CA GLY A 193 7.21 -10.49 7.76
C GLY A 193 5.72 -10.54 7.39
N GLN A 194 5.01 -11.54 7.88
CA GLN A 194 3.63 -11.82 7.48
C GLN A 194 2.57 -10.89 8.09
N ILE A 195 2.89 -10.23 9.21
CA ILE A 195 1.95 -9.38 9.92
C ILE A 195 2.41 -7.93 9.85
N SER A 196 3.52 -7.59 10.49
CA SER A 196 3.87 -6.18 10.71
C SER A 196 4.44 -5.51 9.48
N ASN A 197 5.38 -6.18 8.80
CA ASN A 197 5.99 -5.69 7.56
C ASN A 197 4.93 -5.57 6.46
N ALA A 198 4.02 -6.53 6.33
CA ALA A 198 2.89 -6.44 5.40
C ALA A 198 2.00 -5.18 5.60
N HIS A 199 2.06 -4.55 6.78
CA HIS A 199 1.32 -3.33 7.13
C HIS A 199 2.23 -2.09 7.30
N GLY A 200 3.46 -2.13 6.77
CA GLY A 200 4.34 -0.97 6.79
C GLY A 200 4.96 -0.64 8.15
N ALA A 201 5.10 -1.61 9.06
CA ALA A 201 5.56 -1.38 10.41
C ALA A 201 6.45 -2.50 10.98
N SER A 202 7.05 -2.23 12.15
CA SER A 202 7.78 -3.23 12.94
C SER A 202 6.86 -3.93 13.92
N SER A 203 7.10 -5.20 14.21
CA SER A 203 6.30 -5.98 15.18
C SER A 203 6.37 -5.44 16.60
N THR A 204 7.41 -4.67 16.92
CA THR A 204 7.62 -3.99 18.21
C THR A 204 6.82 -2.69 18.35
N SER A 205 6.22 -2.17 17.27
CA SER A 205 5.53 -0.87 17.30
C SER A 205 4.07 -0.93 16.86
N ILE A 206 3.69 -1.86 15.98
CA ILE A 206 2.30 -1.97 15.54
C ILE A 206 1.45 -2.76 16.54
N GLY A 207 0.30 -2.21 16.90
CA GLY A 207 -0.67 -2.84 17.80
C GLY A 207 -1.44 -3.97 17.12
N ILE A 208 -1.55 -5.12 17.76
CA ILE A 208 -2.26 -6.27 17.15
C ILE A 208 -3.78 -6.09 17.12
N GLY A 209 -4.34 -5.30 18.04
CA GLY A 209 -5.79 -5.10 18.12
C GLY A 209 -6.40 -4.38 16.92
N VAL A 210 -5.67 -3.46 16.28
CA VAL A 210 -6.12 -2.79 15.05
C VAL A 210 -6.02 -3.72 13.83
N LEU A 211 -4.97 -4.53 13.76
CA LEU A 211 -4.81 -5.52 12.70
C LEU A 211 -5.88 -6.62 12.77
N ALA A 212 -6.24 -7.02 13.99
CA ALA A 212 -7.34 -7.95 14.21
C ALA A 212 -8.68 -7.42 13.67
N GLU A 213 -8.96 -6.13 13.88
CA GLU A 213 -10.18 -5.52 13.35
C GLU A 213 -10.12 -5.37 11.82
N ASP A 214 -8.95 -5.03 11.26
CA ASP A 214 -8.75 -4.98 9.80
C ASP A 214 -9.01 -6.36 9.15
N GLU A 215 -8.45 -7.44 9.70
CA GLU A 215 -8.70 -8.79 9.21
C GLU A 215 -10.19 -9.19 9.34
N ARG A 216 -10.89 -8.75 10.40
CA ARG A 216 -12.33 -9.00 10.56
C ARG A 216 -13.17 -8.26 9.52
N LEU A 217 -12.79 -7.02 9.20
CA LEU A 217 -13.45 -6.23 8.14
C LEU A 217 -13.20 -6.85 6.76
N LEU A 218 -11.97 -7.31 6.48
CA LEU A 218 -11.65 -8.03 5.25
C LEU A 218 -12.47 -9.32 5.13
N ALA A 219 -12.55 -10.12 6.19
CA ALA A 219 -13.31 -11.37 6.22
C ALA A 219 -14.82 -11.17 5.99
N THR A 220 -15.35 -9.99 6.33
CA THR A 220 -16.78 -9.65 6.16
C THR A 220 -17.06 -8.81 4.91
N SER A 221 -16.02 -8.44 4.14
CA SER A 221 -16.15 -7.58 2.96
C SER A 221 -16.87 -8.23 1.77
N GLY A 222 -17.02 -9.57 1.78
CA GLY A 222 -17.48 -10.35 0.63
C GLY A 222 -16.44 -10.47 -0.50
N ASN A 223 -15.27 -9.86 -0.34
CA ASN A 223 -14.16 -10.07 -1.26
C ASN A 223 -13.47 -11.41 -0.98
N ASP A 224 -13.00 -12.09 -2.02
CA ASP A 224 -12.02 -13.15 -1.82
C ASP A 224 -10.67 -12.53 -1.37
N LEU A 225 -9.83 -13.36 -0.75
CA LEU A 225 -8.51 -12.91 -0.24
C LEU A 225 -7.38 -13.30 -1.19
N LYS A 226 -7.66 -13.49 -2.47
CA LYS A 226 -6.64 -13.86 -3.46
C LYS A 226 -5.66 -12.71 -3.62
N VAL A 227 -4.37 -13.00 -3.50
CA VAL A 227 -3.30 -12.03 -3.78
C VAL A 227 -2.92 -12.17 -5.24
N LEU A 228 -3.08 -11.11 -6.02
CA LEU A 228 -2.83 -11.14 -7.46
C LEU A 228 -1.66 -10.21 -7.82
N GLN A 229 -0.83 -10.68 -8.74
CA GLN A 229 0.25 -9.91 -9.36
C GLN A 229 -0.01 -9.76 -10.86
N LEU A 230 0.25 -8.58 -11.43
CA LEU A 230 0.24 -8.38 -12.88
C LEU A 230 1.51 -8.95 -13.51
N ARG A 231 1.33 -9.52 -14.71
CA ARG A 231 2.42 -10.17 -15.45
C ARG A 231 3.16 -9.28 -16.44
N SER A 232 2.40 -8.46 -17.16
CA SER A 232 2.89 -7.84 -18.40
C SER A 232 2.72 -6.32 -18.40
N ASN A 233 1.88 -5.79 -17.52
CA ASN A 233 1.52 -4.39 -17.49
C ASN A 233 1.93 -3.77 -16.15
N PRO A 234 2.56 -2.58 -16.16
CA PRO A 234 2.86 -1.87 -14.92
C PRO A 234 1.57 -1.52 -14.18
N LEU A 235 1.52 -1.76 -12.87
CA LEU A 235 0.34 -1.46 -12.06
C LEU A 235 0.00 0.03 -12.10
N GLN A 236 1.02 0.90 -12.14
CA GLN A 236 0.84 2.33 -12.30
C GLN A 236 0.11 2.68 -13.61
N ASP A 237 0.46 2.02 -14.72
CA ASP A 237 -0.18 2.28 -16.02
C ASP A 237 -1.65 1.85 -16.03
N ILE A 238 -1.96 0.71 -15.39
CA ILE A 238 -3.33 0.24 -15.25
C ILE A 238 -4.16 1.20 -14.40
N LEU A 239 -3.60 1.66 -13.28
CA LEU A 239 -4.23 2.65 -12.42
C LEU A 239 -4.53 3.95 -13.19
N ILE A 240 -3.52 4.49 -13.88
CA ILE A 240 -3.63 5.74 -14.63
C ILE A 240 -4.63 5.59 -15.78
N SER A 241 -4.56 4.48 -16.53
CA SER A 241 -5.45 4.20 -17.66
C SER A 241 -6.92 4.12 -17.24
N ARG A 242 -7.21 3.54 -16.06
CA ARG A 242 -8.57 3.51 -15.50
C ARG A 242 -9.14 4.91 -15.29
N PHE A 243 -8.30 5.89 -15.00
CA PHE A 243 -8.70 7.27 -14.71
C PHE A 243 -8.36 8.23 -15.86
N SER A 244 -8.29 7.73 -17.10
CA SER A 244 -8.02 8.53 -18.31
C SER A 244 -8.95 9.72 -18.49
N THR A 245 -10.19 9.61 -18.02
CA THR A 245 -11.21 10.65 -18.02
C THR A 245 -10.91 11.81 -17.08
N VAL A 246 -9.89 11.79 -16.22
CA VAL A 246 -9.58 12.90 -15.30
C VAL A 246 -8.12 13.35 -15.34
N GLN A 247 -7.29 12.73 -16.18
CA GLN A 247 -5.87 13.08 -16.29
C GLN A 247 -5.65 14.51 -16.77
N ASP A 248 -6.51 15.02 -17.67
CA ASP A 248 -6.51 16.40 -18.18
C ASP A 248 -6.79 17.45 -17.10
N LEU A 249 -7.34 17.04 -15.94
CA LEU A 249 -7.63 17.92 -14.81
C LEU A 249 -6.44 18.08 -13.85
N VAL A 250 -5.36 17.33 -14.05
CA VAL A 250 -4.22 17.30 -13.14
C VAL A 250 -3.22 18.41 -13.48
N LYS A 251 -2.90 19.21 -12.46
CA LYS A 251 -1.75 20.10 -12.44
C LYS A 251 -0.58 19.41 -11.75
N LEU A 252 0.33 18.88 -12.55
CA LEU A 252 1.58 18.30 -12.09
C LEU A 252 2.53 19.39 -11.55
N SER A 253 3.53 18.97 -10.78
CA SER A 253 4.56 19.83 -10.20
C SER A 253 3.98 21.04 -9.44
N THR A 254 2.81 20.88 -8.84
CA THR A 254 2.08 21.90 -8.10
C THR A 254 1.92 21.48 -6.63
N PRO A 255 3.04 21.40 -5.86
CA PRO A 255 2.98 21.03 -4.46
C PRO A 255 2.29 22.14 -3.64
N ILE A 256 1.06 21.89 -3.20
CA ILE A 256 0.33 22.79 -2.29
C ILE A 256 1.02 22.80 -0.92
N SER A 257 1.34 23.99 -0.41
CA SER A 257 2.00 24.23 0.87
C SER A 257 1.10 24.91 1.90
N SER A 258 0.00 25.53 1.46
CA SER A 258 -0.97 26.18 2.35
C SER A 258 -2.41 26.05 1.85
N VAL A 259 -3.33 25.90 2.79
CA VAL A 259 -4.78 25.87 2.57
C VAL A 259 -5.43 26.85 3.55
N ASN A 260 -6.04 27.91 3.01
CA ASN A 260 -6.91 28.79 3.77
C ASN A 260 -8.38 28.47 3.45
N TYR A 261 -9.11 27.94 4.42
CA TYR A 261 -10.53 27.58 4.31
C TYR A 261 -11.43 28.39 5.25
N GLY A 262 -10.94 29.52 5.78
CA GLY A 262 -11.72 30.42 6.65
C GLY A 262 -12.59 31.43 5.90
N GLY A 263 -12.38 31.59 4.59
CA GLY A 263 -13.13 32.49 3.73
C GLY A 263 -14.37 31.84 3.09
N GLU A 264 -15.05 32.61 2.24
CA GLU A 264 -16.16 32.12 1.40
C GLU A 264 -15.68 31.05 0.40
N LYS A 265 -14.48 31.25 -0.15
CA LYS A 265 -13.75 30.27 -0.94
C LYS A 265 -12.53 29.76 -0.20
N ILE A 266 -12.05 28.60 -0.62
CA ILE A 266 -10.81 27.99 -0.16
C ILE A 266 -9.68 28.46 -1.07
N THR A 267 -8.67 29.09 -0.49
CA THR A 267 -7.45 29.50 -1.19
C THR A 267 -6.35 28.48 -0.94
N LEU A 268 -5.74 28.00 -2.02
CA LEU A 268 -4.59 27.10 -2.01
C LEU A 268 -3.36 27.88 -2.47
N THR A 269 -2.24 27.72 -1.78
CA THR A 269 -0.95 28.28 -2.19
C THR A 269 0.02 27.15 -2.45
N ALA A 270 0.65 27.13 -3.61
CA ALA A 270 1.71 26.19 -3.95
C ALA A 270 3.10 26.68 -3.49
N LYS A 271 4.10 25.79 -3.47
CA LYS A 271 5.47 26.15 -3.06
C LYS A 271 6.12 27.23 -3.93
N ASP A 272 5.68 27.39 -5.18
CA ASP A 272 6.14 28.46 -6.08
C ASP A 272 5.41 29.81 -5.84
N ASN A 273 4.55 29.88 -4.83
CA ASN A 273 3.67 30.99 -4.49
C ASN A 273 2.50 31.23 -5.46
N SER A 274 2.27 30.35 -6.44
CA SER A 274 1.03 30.39 -7.22
C SER A 274 -0.18 30.11 -6.32
N THR A 275 -1.28 30.80 -6.59
CA THR A 275 -2.51 30.70 -5.79
C THR A 275 -3.68 30.19 -6.64
N PHE A 276 -4.54 29.41 -6.00
CA PHE A 276 -5.74 28.84 -6.61
C PHE A 276 -6.94 29.02 -5.68
N GLU A 277 -8.13 29.18 -6.24
CA GLU A 277 -9.37 29.22 -5.48
C GLU A 277 -10.29 28.07 -5.86
N VAL A 278 -10.89 27.43 -4.86
CA VAL A 278 -11.89 26.38 -5.01
C VAL A 278 -13.01 26.57 -3.99
N ASP A 279 -14.18 25.99 -4.26
CA ASP A 279 -15.36 26.10 -3.41
C ASP A 279 -15.44 24.95 -2.38
N LYS A 280 -14.81 23.81 -2.69
CA LYS A 280 -14.59 22.67 -1.78
C LYS A 280 -13.21 22.05 -2.04
N LEU A 281 -12.68 21.35 -1.04
CA LEU A 281 -11.37 20.71 -1.11
C LEU A 281 -11.45 19.28 -0.58
N ILE A 282 -10.85 18.35 -1.32
CA ILE A 282 -10.56 16.98 -0.88
C ILE A 282 -9.04 16.86 -0.73
N VAL A 283 -8.58 16.44 0.45
CA VAL A 283 -7.16 16.24 0.72
C VAL A 283 -6.89 14.74 0.74
N THR A 284 -6.07 14.25 -0.19
CA THR A 284 -5.74 12.82 -0.34
C THR A 284 -4.26 12.52 -0.14
N VAL A 285 -3.54 13.43 0.53
CA VAL A 285 -2.12 13.24 0.85
C VAL A 285 -1.94 12.23 1.99
N PRO A 286 -0.78 11.53 2.04
CA PRO A 286 -0.46 10.67 3.18
C PRO A 286 -0.48 11.42 4.51
N ILE A 287 -0.80 10.72 5.60
CA ILE A 287 -0.80 11.30 6.95
C ILE A 287 0.58 11.84 7.35
N SER A 288 1.67 11.28 6.81
CA SER A 288 3.04 11.77 7.03
C SER A 288 3.21 13.22 6.57
N ILE A 289 2.62 13.61 5.42
CA ILE A 289 2.66 14.98 4.91
C ILE A 289 1.90 15.95 5.82
N LEU A 290 0.78 15.51 6.40
CA LEU A 290 0.02 16.31 7.37
C LEU A 290 0.81 16.46 8.67
N LYS A 291 1.43 15.38 9.16
CA LYS A 291 2.21 15.38 10.41
C LYS A 291 3.51 16.18 10.32
N SER A 292 4.16 16.18 9.16
CA SER A 292 5.39 16.94 8.94
C SER A 292 5.13 18.44 8.73
N GLY A 293 3.86 18.88 8.71
CA GLY A 293 3.50 20.26 8.39
C GLY A 293 3.75 20.61 6.92
N GLY A 294 3.77 19.62 6.02
CA GLY A 294 3.98 19.86 4.59
C GLY A 294 2.89 20.71 3.95
N ILE A 295 1.71 20.76 4.58
CA ILE A 295 0.60 21.66 4.24
C ILE A 295 0.17 22.39 5.52
N SER A 296 0.21 23.71 5.49
CA SER A 296 -0.33 24.57 6.54
C SER A 296 -1.83 24.80 6.33
N PHE A 297 -2.59 24.83 7.42
CA PHE A 297 -4.05 25.00 7.40
C PHE A 297 -4.45 26.24 8.19
N ALA A 298 -5.29 27.10 7.59
CA ALA A 298 -5.85 28.30 8.21
C ALA A 298 -7.39 28.37 7.98
N PRO A 299 -8.23 28.32 9.02
CA PRO A 299 -7.94 28.00 10.42
C PRO A 299 -7.20 26.67 10.58
N GLY A 300 -6.63 26.42 11.77
CA GLY A 300 -6.01 25.12 12.05
C GLY A 300 -7.03 23.97 11.99
N LEU A 301 -6.55 22.76 11.65
CA LEU A 301 -7.38 21.56 11.67
C LEU A 301 -7.99 21.31 13.06
N PRO A 302 -9.20 20.74 13.16
CA PRO A 302 -9.87 20.51 14.44
C PRO A 302 -9.02 19.72 15.45
N GLY A 303 -9.11 20.07 16.73
CA GLY A 303 -8.31 19.46 17.80
C GLY A 303 -8.48 17.95 17.93
N ASP A 304 -9.70 17.44 17.78
CA ASP A 304 -9.96 15.99 17.82
C ASP A 304 -9.29 15.26 16.65
N PHE A 305 -9.23 15.90 15.48
CA PHE A 305 -8.55 15.34 14.31
C PHE A 305 -7.03 15.31 14.52
N THR A 306 -6.42 16.40 14.98
CA THR A 306 -4.97 16.45 15.24
C THR A 306 -4.57 15.55 16.41
N GLY A 307 -5.41 15.43 17.43
CA GLY A 307 -5.25 14.48 18.53
C GLY A 307 -5.32 13.02 18.09
N ALA A 308 -6.21 12.68 17.15
CA ALA A 308 -6.23 11.36 16.53
C ALA A 308 -4.99 11.11 15.65
N LEU A 309 -4.63 12.08 14.80
CA LEU A 309 -3.47 12.02 13.91
C LEU A 309 -2.16 11.77 14.68
N ALA A 310 -2.02 12.33 15.87
CA ALA A 310 -0.85 12.14 16.73
C ALA A 310 -0.64 10.68 17.16
N LYS A 311 -1.69 9.85 17.17
CA LYS A 311 -1.64 8.43 17.57
C LYS A 311 -1.18 7.49 16.45
N PHE A 312 -1.20 7.94 15.20
CA PHE A 312 -0.73 7.15 14.06
C PHE A 312 0.77 7.36 13.85
N SER A 313 1.50 6.29 13.59
CA SER A 313 2.88 6.32 13.10
C SER A 313 2.91 5.93 11.62
N MET A 314 3.91 6.45 10.90
CA MET A 314 4.36 5.87 9.63
C MET A 314 5.84 5.60 9.79
N GLY A 315 6.23 4.32 9.74
CA GLY A 315 7.62 3.91 9.81
C GLY A 315 8.33 4.17 8.49
N ALA A 316 9.66 4.08 8.52
CA ALA A 316 10.45 4.07 7.30
C ALA A 316 10.07 2.86 6.43
N SER A 317 10.23 3.02 5.12
CA SER A 317 10.04 1.98 4.11
C SER A 317 11.21 2.04 3.16
N ILE A 318 11.77 0.87 2.86
CA ILE A 318 12.78 0.71 1.83
C ILE A 318 12.44 -0.50 0.97
N ARG A 319 12.55 -0.32 -0.34
CA ARG A 319 12.52 -1.44 -1.28
C ARG A 319 13.84 -1.56 -2.01
N VAL A 320 14.33 -2.80 -2.10
CA VAL A 320 15.56 -3.15 -2.80
C VAL A 320 15.26 -4.16 -3.89
N ILE A 321 15.60 -3.84 -5.13
CA ILE A 321 15.48 -4.76 -6.26
C ILE A 321 16.84 -5.40 -6.53
N LEU A 322 16.90 -6.73 -6.52
CA LEU A 322 18.10 -7.50 -6.83
C LEU A 322 17.83 -8.55 -7.93
N GLU A 323 18.71 -8.62 -8.93
CA GLU A 323 18.66 -9.60 -10.02
C GLU A 323 19.75 -10.67 -9.88
N PHE A 324 19.39 -11.92 -10.15
CA PHE A 324 20.26 -13.09 -9.99
C PHE A 324 20.43 -13.85 -11.31
N LYS A 325 21.46 -14.68 -11.40
CA LYS A 325 21.74 -15.57 -12.53
C LYS A 325 20.91 -16.86 -12.46
N LYS A 326 20.34 -17.17 -11.30
CA LYS A 326 19.58 -18.39 -11.01
C LYS A 326 18.50 -18.07 -9.99
N ASN A 327 17.28 -18.56 -10.21
CA ASN A 327 16.26 -18.62 -9.18
C ASN A 327 16.58 -19.81 -8.25
N PHE A 328 17.12 -19.51 -7.07
CA PHE A 328 17.44 -20.51 -6.05
C PHE A 328 16.39 -20.59 -4.93
N TRP A 329 15.36 -19.75 -4.95
CA TRP A 329 14.24 -19.75 -3.99
C TRP A 329 13.07 -20.62 -4.43
N GLY A 330 12.98 -20.98 -5.71
CA GLY A 330 11.99 -21.90 -6.27
C GLY A 330 11.09 -21.25 -7.32
N PRO A 331 10.68 -21.97 -8.38
CA PRO A 331 9.93 -21.38 -9.50
C PRO A 331 8.48 -21.02 -9.18
N ALA A 332 7.88 -21.66 -8.17
CA ALA A 332 6.51 -21.39 -7.72
C ALA A 332 6.45 -20.36 -6.58
N THR A 333 7.58 -20.07 -5.93
CA THR A 333 7.60 -19.26 -4.71
C THR A 333 7.32 -17.79 -5.00
N GLY A 334 6.16 -17.31 -4.56
CA GLY A 334 5.78 -15.89 -4.62
C GLY A 334 6.49 -15.08 -3.53
N PHE A 335 6.46 -15.55 -2.29
CA PHE A 335 7.11 -14.91 -1.15
C PHE A 335 8.04 -15.84 -0.39
N VAL A 336 9.15 -15.28 0.10
CA VAL A 336 9.94 -15.84 1.19
C VAL A 336 9.68 -14.96 2.42
N TRP A 337 8.92 -15.47 3.39
CA TRP A 337 8.60 -14.76 4.63
C TRP A 337 9.73 -14.91 5.62
N GLY A 338 10.36 -13.78 5.93
CA GLY A 338 11.82 -13.74 6.06
C GLY A 338 12.38 -13.43 7.43
N SER A 339 13.70 -13.51 7.54
CA SER A 339 14.49 -13.44 8.78
C SER A 339 14.32 -12.14 9.58
N THR A 340 15.04 -12.04 10.70
CA THR A 340 15.20 -10.79 11.45
C THR A 340 15.93 -9.70 10.64
N GLU A 341 16.69 -10.08 9.61
CA GLU A 341 17.37 -9.13 8.73
C GLU A 341 16.45 -8.64 7.60
N VAL A 342 15.76 -9.56 6.92
CA VAL A 342 14.90 -9.23 5.80
C VAL A 342 13.52 -9.87 5.98
N PRO A 343 12.46 -9.08 6.26
CA PRO A 343 11.13 -9.60 6.56
C PRO A 343 10.37 -10.13 5.33
N GLU A 344 10.64 -9.62 4.13
CA GLU A 344 9.93 -10.00 2.91
C GLU A 344 10.86 -9.99 1.69
N TYR A 345 11.01 -11.17 1.08
CA TYR A 345 11.47 -11.29 -0.30
C TYR A 345 10.30 -11.65 -1.20
N PHE A 346 10.03 -10.83 -2.21
CA PHE A 346 9.00 -11.09 -3.22
C PHE A 346 9.63 -11.51 -4.55
N SER A 347 9.22 -12.64 -5.11
CA SER A 347 9.66 -13.08 -6.43
C SER A 347 8.89 -12.35 -7.52
N ALA A 348 9.46 -11.24 -7.99
CA ALA A 348 8.80 -10.35 -8.95
C ALA A 348 8.50 -11.03 -10.31
N GLY A 349 9.19 -12.11 -10.66
CA GLY A 349 8.98 -12.85 -11.91
C GLY A 349 8.33 -14.22 -11.74
N VAL A 350 7.65 -14.51 -10.62
CA VAL A 350 6.99 -15.81 -10.37
C VAL A 350 6.10 -16.22 -11.55
N GLY A 351 6.13 -17.51 -11.90
CA GLY A 351 5.43 -18.05 -13.07
C GLY A 351 5.97 -17.61 -14.44
N SER A 352 7.07 -16.84 -14.51
CA SER A 352 7.76 -16.43 -15.73
C SER A 352 9.06 -17.22 -15.95
N GLU A 353 9.53 -17.30 -17.20
CA GLU A 353 10.90 -17.75 -17.50
C GLU A 353 11.96 -16.76 -16.98
N PHE A 354 11.56 -15.50 -16.75
CA PHE A 354 12.38 -14.43 -16.19
C PHE A 354 12.23 -14.29 -14.66
N ASN A 355 12.14 -15.40 -13.92
CA ASN A 355 11.85 -15.44 -12.48
C ASN A 355 13.07 -15.22 -11.56
N GLN A 356 14.05 -14.42 -11.97
CA GLN A 356 15.35 -14.30 -11.31
C GLN A 356 15.54 -12.95 -10.58
N THR A 357 14.44 -12.27 -10.28
CA THR A 357 14.44 -10.95 -9.63
C THR A 357 13.69 -11.02 -8.31
N LEU A 358 14.32 -10.52 -7.25
CA LEU A 358 13.71 -10.30 -5.95
C LEU A 358 13.41 -8.82 -5.75
N SER A 359 12.17 -8.54 -5.37
CA SER A 359 11.74 -7.27 -4.78
C SER A 359 11.73 -7.46 -3.27
N ILE A 360 12.71 -6.89 -2.59
CA ILE A 360 12.84 -6.97 -1.14
C ILE A 360 12.16 -5.75 -0.53
N THR A 361 11.20 -5.95 0.38
CA THR A 361 10.51 -4.84 1.06
C THR A 361 10.76 -4.92 2.55
N VAL A 362 11.32 -3.85 3.11
CA VAL A 362 11.60 -3.73 4.54
C VAL A 362 10.90 -2.48 5.07
N HIS A 363 10.16 -2.63 6.17
CA HIS A 363 9.47 -1.53 6.84
C HIS A 363 9.91 -1.37 8.30
N GLY A 364 9.52 -0.26 8.91
CA GLY A 364 9.69 0.00 10.34
C GLY A 364 11.15 0.20 10.76
N ASP A 365 11.51 -0.29 11.94
CA ASP A 365 12.80 -0.02 12.56
C ASP A 365 13.98 -0.52 11.71
N LYS A 366 13.82 -1.66 11.03
CA LYS A 366 14.87 -2.20 10.16
C LYS A 366 15.06 -1.34 8.91
N ALA A 367 13.98 -0.83 8.34
CA ALA A 367 14.06 0.12 7.23
C ALA A 367 14.78 1.41 7.66
N ALA A 368 14.48 1.94 8.85
CA ALA A 368 15.16 3.11 9.39
C ALA A 368 16.67 2.88 9.60
N GLN A 369 17.06 1.66 10.00
CA GLN A 369 18.48 1.28 10.07
C GLN A 369 19.12 1.25 8.68
N TYR A 370 18.45 0.66 7.69
CA TYR A 370 18.95 0.60 6.31
C TYR A 370 19.04 1.99 5.66
N SER A 371 18.07 2.88 5.87
CA SER A 371 18.13 4.27 5.37
C SER A 371 19.29 5.09 5.96
N ALA A 372 19.93 4.63 7.05
CA ALA A 372 21.14 5.25 7.60
C ALA A 372 22.44 4.65 7.05
N MET A 373 22.36 3.65 6.17
CA MET A 373 23.50 2.95 5.58
C MET A 373 23.74 3.40 4.12
N SER A 374 24.91 3.08 3.58
CA SER A 374 25.14 3.20 2.14
C SER A 374 24.41 2.09 1.38
N ASN A 375 24.07 2.35 0.12
CA ASN A 375 23.46 1.36 -0.77
C ASN A 375 24.22 0.03 -0.80
N ASP A 376 25.56 0.08 -0.90
CA ASP A 376 26.40 -1.13 -0.87
C ASP A 376 26.30 -1.90 0.46
N ALA A 377 26.21 -1.19 1.58
CA ALA A 377 26.07 -1.83 2.89
C ALA A 377 24.71 -2.52 3.04
N ILE A 378 23.63 -1.92 2.54
CA ILE A 378 22.29 -2.52 2.51
C ILE A 378 22.30 -3.79 1.66
N VAL A 379 22.84 -3.70 0.44
CA VAL A 379 22.94 -4.85 -0.48
C VAL A 379 23.77 -5.97 0.15
N ASN A 380 24.93 -5.65 0.74
CA ASN A 380 25.78 -6.65 1.39
C ASN A 380 25.07 -7.33 2.56
N ALA A 381 24.27 -6.61 3.35
CA ALA A 381 23.47 -7.18 4.43
C ALA A 381 22.40 -8.16 3.90
N ILE A 382 21.68 -7.77 2.85
CA ILE A 382 20.67 -8.63 2.20
C ILE A 382 21.31 -9.88 1.59
N ILE A 383 22.45 -9.75 0.91
CA ILE A 383 23.17 -10.89 0.34
C ILE A 383 23.69 -11.83 1.44
N ALA A 384 24.17 -11.28 2.56
CA ALA A 384 24.59 -12.10 3.70
C ALA A 384 23.42 -12.89 4.31
N ASP A 385 22.22 -12.30 4.39
CA ASP A 385 21.01 -13.01 4.82
C ASP A 385 20.61 -14.11 3.83
N LEU A 386 20.61 -13.81 2.53
CA LEU A 386 20.36 -14.81 1.48
C LEU A 386 21.37 -15.96 1.51
N ASP A 387 22.64 -15.68 1.75
CA ASP A 387 23.69 -16.70 1.90
C ASP A 387 23.47 -17.58 3.12
N LEU A 388 22.99 -16.99 4.22
CA LEU A 388 22.65 -17.73 5.43
C LEU A 388 21.51 -18.71 5.18
N ILE A 389 20.42 -18.25 4.54
CA ILE A 389 19.20 -19.06 4.36
C ILE A 389 19.25 -20.01 3.15
N TYR A 390 20.10 -19.74 2.15
CA TYR A 390 20.27 -20.54 0.93
C TYR A 390 21.70 -21.07 0.71
N ALA A 391 22.51 -21.16 1.78
CA ALA A 391 23.84 -21.78 1.78
C ALA A 391 24.81 -21.19 0.71
N GLY A 392 25.00 -19.88 0.73
CA GLY A 392 25.97 -19.17 -0.13
C GLY A 392 25.49 -18.84 -1.54
N GLN A 393 24.23 -19.17 -1.87
CA GLN A 393 23.69 -18.96 -3.21
C GLN A 393 23.44 -17.48 -3.55
N GLY A 394 23.25 -16.61 -2.56
CA GLY A 394 23.08 -15.16 -2.77
C GLY A 394 24.32 -14.56 -3.43
N THR A 395 25.49 -14.73 -2.82
CA THR A 395 26.79 -14.30 -3.36
C THR A 395 27.13 -15.04 -4.65
N GLN A 396 26.82 -16.34 -4.73
CA GLN A 396 27.13 -17.14 -5.93
C GLN A 396 26.40 -16.63 -7.18
N PHE A 397 25.13 -16.23 -7.04
CA PHE A 397 24.26 -15.96 -8.18
C PHE A 397 23.87 -14.50 -8.38
N ILE A 398 24.18 -13.58 -7.47
CA ILE A 398 23.89 -12.15 -7.69
C ILE A 398 24.51 -11.68 -9.03
N ARG A 399 23.73 -10.93 -9.84
CA ARG A 399 24.25 -10.31 -11.06
C ARG A 399 25.10 -9.10 -10.65
N LYS A 400 26.38 -9.38 -10.37
CA LYS A 400 27.37 -8.38 -9.98
C LYS A 400 27.83 -7.58 -11.20
N ASP A 401 27.45 -6.32 -11.29
CA ASP A 401 28.35 -5.28 -11.80
C ASP A 401 28.50 -4.22 -10.70
N VAL A 402 29.40 -4.50 -9.75
CA VAL A 402 29.70 -3.63 -8.59
C VAL A 402 30.79 -2.65 -9.00
N ASN A 403 30.49 -1.91 -10.05
CA ASN A 403 31.17 -0.69 -10.43
C ASN A 403 30.06 0.23 -10.93
N THR A 404 29.59 1.10 -10.04
CA THR A 404 28.66 2.22 -10.28
C THR A 404 28.01 2.22 -11.68
N GLU A 405 26.81 1.65 -11.78
CA GLU A 405 25.62 2.40 -12.24
C GLU A 405 24.43 1.51 -12.52
N LYS A 406 24.53 0.19 -12.76
CA LYS A 406 23.42 -0.55 -13.43
C LYS A 406 22.99 -1.87 -12.76
N ASN A 407 21.74 -1.93 -12.25
CA ASN A 407 20.92 -3.10 -11.78
C ASN A 407 20.55 -3.21 -10.29
N ILE A 408 20.85 -2.22 -9.45
CA ILE A 408 20.41 -2.17 -8.04
C ILE A 408 19.56 -0.93 -7.85
N TYR A 409 18.33 -1.11 -7.35
CA TYR A 409 17.41 0.01 -7.08
C TYR A 409 17.03 -0.04 -5.61
N ILE A 410 17.42 1.01 -4.89
CA ILE A 410 16.97 1.28 -3.53
C ILE A 410 15.98 2.44 -3.63
N ILE A 411 14.77 2.22 -3.13
CA ILE A 411 13.70 3.21 -3.09
C ILE A 411 13.39 3.47 -1.63
N GLU A 412 13.49 4.72 -1.22
CA GLU A 412 13.13 5.20 0.10
C GLU A 412 11.82 5.99 -0.02
N ASP A 413 10.87 5.76 0.89
CA ASP A 413 9.63 6.56 0.99
C ASP A 413 9.81 7.84 1.82
#